data_AF-A0A5J9VN38-F1
#
_entry.id   AF-A0A5J9VN38-F1
#
_cell.length_a   1.000
_cell.length_b   1.000
_cell.length_c   1.000
_cell.angle_alpha   90.00
_cell.angle_beta   90.00
_cell.angle_gamma   90.00
#
_symmetry.space_group_name_H-M   'P 1'
#
loop_
_entity.id
_entity.type
_entity.pdbx_description
1 polymer ?
#
loop_
_entity_poly.entity_id
_entity_poly.type
_entity_poly.pdbx_seq_one_letter_code
_entity_poly.pdbx_strand_id
1 'polypeptide(L)'
;MPKMQPILAEFRSYTRPLTNGKKRTRTQLNANSLQTDIYGSPVCDFYPGVSCGDPRFTGNNFYFHGKKDQDFCIVSDTNIHINAHFIGKRNPTMSRDFTWIQALGVRFADYRFYMGAQKTAKWNNDVDRLEMALDDEPIRIPAEAGARWESVVVPGLSVTRTATTNGVSVQLKGVFDIVANAVPITEEDSRIHNYGVTEDDSLAHLDIGFKFYDLTDNVHGVLGQTYRSDYINQLSVSSNMPIMGGAPKYVASDIFATDCAVARFDASRAGISMVTVRAY
;
A
#
# COMPACT_ATOMS: atom_id res chain seq x y z
N MET A 1 0.72 -8.22 40.81
CA MET A 1 1.42 -7.92 39.53
C MET A 1 2.23 -9.15 39.12
N PRO A 2 1.73 -10.02 38.22
CA PRO A 2 2.53 -11.12 37.69
C PRO A 2 3.33 -10.64 36.46
N LYS A 3 4.64 -10.91 36.47
CA LYS A 3 5.53 -10.69 35.32
C LYS A 3 5.20 -11.71 34.22
N MET A 4 4.89 -11.22 33.03
CA MET A 4 4.67 -12.04 31.83
C MET A 4 6.02 -12.53 31.30
N GLN A 5 6.18 -13.85 31.19
CA GLN A 5 7.32 -14.48 30.51
C GLN A 5 7.07 -14.48 28.99
N PRO A 6 8.09 -14.28 28.15
CA PRO A 6 7.93 -14.40 26.71
C PRO A 6 7.74 -15.87 26.31
N ILE A 7 6.64 -16.16 25.60
CA ILE A 7 6.37 -17.44 24.98
C ILE A 7 7.15 -17.50 23.67
N LEU A 8 8.11 -18.42 23.56
CA LEU A 8 8.85 -18.70 22.33
C LEU A 8 7.91 -19.31 21.28
N ALA A 9 7.85 -18.71 20.10
CA ALA A 9 7.17 -19.28 18.94
C ALA A 9 7.90 -20.55 18.49
N GLU A 10 7.21 -21.70 18.49
CA GLU A 10 7.73 -22.94 17.92
C GLU A 10 7.62 -22.91 16.38
N PHE A 11 8.77 -22.88 15.70
CA PHE A 11 8.86 -23.04 14.25
C PHE A 11 8.99 -24.52 13.89
N ARG A 12 7.98 -25.12 13.24
CA ARG A 12 8.15 -26.44 12.59
C ARG A 12 8.55 -26.25 11.13
N SER A 13 9.79 -26.60 10.81
CA SER A 13 10.28 -26.71 9.44
C SER A 13 9.85 -28.03 8.81
N TYR A 14 9.19 -27.99 7.65
CA TYR A 14 8.89 -29.18 6.84
C TYR A 14 9.73 -29.17 5.55
N THR A 15 10.51 -30.23 5.32
CA THR A 15 11.28 -30.45 4.09
C THR A 15 10.56 -31.49 3.22
N ARG A 16 10.13 -31.10 2.01
CA ARG A 16 9.74 -32.05 0.96
C ARG A 16 10.90 -32.26 -0.04
N PRO A 17 11.24 -33.50 -0.42
CA PRO A 17 12.17 -33.74 -1.52
C PRO A 17 11.50 -33.41 -2.87
N LEU A 18 12.20 -32.69 -3.75
CA LEU A 18 11.88 -32.60 -5.17
C LEU A 18 12.86 -33.47 -5.96
N THR A 19 12.37 -34.04 -7.07
CA THR A 19 13.02 -35.09 -7.88
C THR A 19 14.36 -34.71 -8.54
N ASN A 20 14.81 -33.45 -8.42
CA ASN A 20 16.07 -32.97 -9.00
C ASN A 20 17.09 -32.49 -7.93
N GLY A 21 17.07 -33.05 -6.72
CA GLY A 21 18.17 -32.89 -5.75
C GLY A 21 18.32 -31.51 -5.08
N LYS A 22 17.49 -30.51 -5.41
CA LYS A 22 17.44 -29.24 -4.69
C LYS A 22 16.38 -29.30 -3.58
N LYS A 23 16.81 -29.13 -2.32
CA LYS A 23 15.92 -28.99 -1.16
C LYS A 23 15.40 -27.54 -1.10
N ARG A 24 14.08 -27.36 -1.01
CA ARG A 24 13.44 -26.05 -0.78
C ARG A 24 12.72 -26.09 0.56
N THR A 25 13.16 -25.27 1.51
CA THR A 25 12.54 -25.14 2.83
C THR A 25 11.48 -24.04 2.75
N ARG A 26 10.24 -24.32 3.18
CA ARG A 26 9.16 -23.33 3.24
C ARG A 26 8.64 -23.28 4.67
N THR A 27 8.67 -22.10 5.28
CA THR A 27 8.08 -21.84 6.59
C THR A 27 6.64 -21.35 6.36
N GLN A 28 5.65 -22.06 6.90
CA GLN A 28 4.26 -21.59 6.93
C GLN A 28 3.91 -21.19 8.36
N LEU A 29 3.41 -19.97 8.54
CA LEU A 29 2.78 -19.50 9.78
C LEU A 29 1.34 -20.04 9.82
N ASN A 30 0.97 -20.63 10.96
CA ASN A 30 -0.35 -21.23 11.18
C ASN A 30 -1.38 -20.11 11.45
N ALA A 31 -2.46 -20.06 10.67
CA ALA A 31 -3.40 -18.94 10.62
C ALA A 31 -4.38 -18.81 11.81
N ASN A 32 -4.22 -19.59 12.88
CA ASN A 32 -5.22 -19.69 13.96
C ASN A 32 -4.94 -18.80 15.19
N SER A 33 -3.94 -17.91 15.17
CA SER A 33 -3.61 -17.04 16.32
C SER A 33 -3.81 -15.53 16.07
N LEU A 34 -4.37 -15.12 14.93
CA LEU A 34 -4.43 -13.71 14.49
C LEU A 34 -5.50 -12.83 15.18
N GLN A 35 -6.26 -13.34 16.14
CA GLN A 35 -7.43 -12.63 16.68
C GLN A 35 -7.11 -11.63 17.82
N THR A 36 -5.92 -11.66 18.43
CA THR A 36 -5.65 -10.90 19.67
C THR A 36 -4.66 -9.74 19.58
N ASP A 37 -3.97 -9.54 18.44
CA ASP A 37 -2.90 -8.54 18.33
C ASP A 37 -3.33 -7.20 17.69
N ILE A 38 -4.64 -7.00 17.50
CA ILE A 38 -5.23 -5.91 16.70
C ILE A 38 -5.16 -4.53 17.39
N TYR A 39 -4.87 -4.45 18.70
CA TYR A 39 -5.18 -3.24 19.49
C TYR A 39 -4.00 -2.35 19.92
N GLY A 40 -2.80 -2.46 19.33
CA GLY A 40 -1.75 -1.53 19.76
C GLY A 40 -0.38 -1.54 19.08
N SER A 41 -0.21 -2.21 17.93
CA SER A 41 1.05 -2.13 17.19
C SER A 41 0.87 -1.30 15.93
N PRO A 42 1.81 -0.38 15.59
CA PRO A 42 1.78 0.28 14.29
C PRO A 42 1.78 -0.80 13.20
N VAL A 43 1.05 -0.53 12.11
CA VAL A 43 0.83 -1.44 10.97
C VAL A 43 2.12 -2.06 10.41
N CYS A 44 3.25 -1.45 10.74
CA CYS A 44 4.64 -1.80 10.44
C CYS A 44 5.11 -3.23 10.71
N ASP A 45 4.47 -3.99 11.60
CA ASP A 45 5.05 -5.28 12.02
C ASP A 45 4.42 -6.51 11.34
N PHE A 46 3.40 -6.36 10.49
CA PHE A 46 2.56 -7.52 10.13
C PHE A 46 2.76 -8.16 8.74
N TYR A 47 3.35 -7.49 7.73
CA TYR A 47 3.49 -8.11 6.38
C TYR A 47 4.72 -7.67 5.57
N PRO A 48 5.28 -8.56 4.70
CA PRO A 48 6.10 -8.15 3.57
C PRO A 48 5.24 -7.31 2.61
N GLY A 49 5.65 -6.09 2.26
CA GLY A 49 4.87 -5.17 1.42
C GLY A 49 4.23 -3.97 2.16
N VAL A 50 4.50 -3.80 3.46
CA VAL A 50 3.97 -2.71 4.30
C VAL A 50 4.85 -1.46 4.18
N SER A 51 4.36 -0.29 3.80
CA SER A 51 5.09 0.98 4.01
C SER A 51 5.10 1.30 5.49
N CYS A 52 6.26 1.74 6.01
CA CYS A 52 6.34 2.43 7.29
C CYS A 52 7.38 3.55 7.22
N GLY A 53 6.87 4.78 7.28
CA GLY A 53 7.62 6.01 7.10
C GLY A 53 7.72 6.40 5.63
N ASP A 54 6.68 7.04 5.11
CA ASP A 54 6.52 7.27 3.68
C ASP A 54 7.57 8.15 3.00
N PRO A 55 7.72 7.99 1.66
CA PRO A 55 7.30 6.87 0.81
C PRO A 55 8.35 5.76 0.84
N ARG A 56 8.25 4.87 1.84
CA ARG A 56 9.07 3.67 1.93
C ARG A 56 8.23 2.47 1.52
N PHE A 57 8.46 1.89 0.36
CA PHE A 57 7.83 0.61 0.06
C PHE A 57 8.60 -0.53 0.74
N THR A 58 8.19 -0.96 1.93
CA THR A 58 8.91 -1.99 2.70
C THR A 58 8.51 -3.38 2.22
N GLY A 59 9.51 -4.21 1.92
CA GLY A 59 9.38 -5.45 1.15
C GLY A 59 10.59 -5.65 0.23
N ASN A 60 11.15 -4.53 -0.26
CA ASN A 60 12.43 -4.47 -1.00
C ASN A 60 13.35 -3.31 -0.56
N ASN A 61 13.02 -2.63 0.56
CA ASN A 61 13.78 -1.56 1.21
C ASN A 61 14.32 -0.49 0.25
N PHE A 62 13.42 0.20 -0.47
CA PHE A 62 13.79 1.34 -1.30
C PHE A 62 12.88 2.53 -1.05
N TYR A 63 13.42 3.73 -1.28
CA TYR A 63 12.66 4.96 -1.24
C TYR A 63 12.39 5.43 -2.66
N PHE A 64 11.13 5.68 -2.98
CA PHE A 64 10.75 6.31 -4.24
C PHE A 64 10.46 7.78 -3.98
N HIS A 65 11.34 8.65 -4.45
CA HIS A 65 11.09 10.09 -4.45
C HIS A 65 10.22 10.41 -5.67
N GLY A 66 8.90 10.47 -5.44
CA GLY A 66 7.98 11.06 -6.40
C GLY A 66 8.23 12.57 -6.54
N LYS A 67 7.29 13.26 -7.18
CA LYS A 67 7.23 14.71 -7.20
C LYS A 67 5.94 15.17 -6.55
N LYS A 68 6.01 16.32 -5.89
CA LYS A 68 4.84 16.99 -5.35
C LYS A 68 3.80 17.23 -6.46
N ASP A 69 2.54 17.01 -6.11
CA ASP A 69 1.34 17.22 -6.92
C ASP A 69 1.39 16.45 -8.24
N GLN A 70 1.88 15.21 -8.20
CA GLN A 70 1.99 14.31 -9.36
C GLN A 70 1.57 12.88 -9.03
N ASP A 71 1.04 12.19 -10.04
CA ASP A 71 0.63 10.80 -9.97
C ASP A 71 1.69 9.86 -10.54
N PHE A 72 1.91 8.73 -9.87
CA PHE A 72 2.87 7.73 -10.29
C PHE A 72 2.28 6.32 -10.26
N CYS A 73 2.59 5.54 -11.29
CA CYS A 73 2.25 4.13 -11.40
C CYS A 73 3.06 3.27 -10.42
N ILE A 74 2.39 2.82 -9.37
CA ILE A 74 2.95 1.98 -8.31
C ILE A 74 2.93 0.51 -8.72
N VAL A 75 1.80 0.04 -9.23
CA VAL A 75 1.63 -1.32 -9.74
C VAL A 75 0.86 -1.25 -11.06
N SER A 76 1.33 -1.95 -12.08
CA SER A 76 0.54 -2.21 -13.27
C SER A 76 0.79 -3.64 -13.73
N ASP A 77 -0.28 -4.39 -13.81
CA ASP A 77 -0.36 -5.71 -14.38
C ASP A 77 -1.60 -5.79 -15.27
N THR A 78 -1.79 -6.91 -15.97
CA THR A 78 -2.89 -7.13 -16.92
C THR A 78 -4.26 -6.81 -16.31
N ASN A 79 -4.49 -7.21 -15.05
CA ASN A 79 -5.79 -7.13 -14.38
C ASN A 79 -5.92 -6.00 -13.34
N ILE A 80 -4.82 -5.34 -12.99
CA ILE A 80 -4.80 -4.31 -11.94
C ILE A 80 -3.83 -3.17 -12.28
N HIS A 81 -4.26 -1.94 -12.06
CA HIS A 81 -3.41 -0.76 -12.13
C HIS A 81 -3.60 0.07 -10.87
N ILE A 82 -2.51 0.49 -10.23
CA ILE A 82 -2.51 1.31 -9.04
C ILE A 82 -1.59 2.49 -9.27
N ASN A 83 -2.16 3.70 -9.25
CA ASN A 83 -1.41 4.93 -9.14
C ASN A 83 -1.47 5.47 -7.72
N ALA A 84 -0.47 6.25 -7.35
CA ALA A 84 -0.44 7.02 -6.13
C ALA A 84 -0.23 8.50 -6.44
N HIS A 85 -1.02 9.35 -5.78
CA HIS A 85 -0.84 10.80 -5.79
C HIS A 85 0.13 11.20 -4.70
N PHE A 86 1.18 11.95 -5.07
CA PHE A 86 2.19 12.41 -4.13
C PHE A 86 1.95 13.88 -3.78
N ILE A 87 1.80 14.17 -2.50
CA ILE A 87 1.98 15.52 -1.97
C ILE A 87 3.44 15.74 -1.62
N GLY A 88 3.83 16.99 -1.37
CA GLY A 88 5.17 17.26 -0.91
C GLY A 88 5.39 18.65 -0.33
N LYS A 89 6.53 18.77 0.36
CA LYS A 89 7.01 20.02 0.93
C LYS A 89 8.50 20.18 0.61
N ARG A 90 8.85 21.40 0.21
CA ARG A 90 10.24 21.83 0.01
C ARG A 90 10.63 22.79 1.12
N ASN A 91 11.67 22.43 1.87
CA ASN A 91 12.37 23.42 2.67
C ASN A 91 13.22 24.29 1.71
N PRO A 92 13.15 25.63 1.74
CA PRO A 92 13.93 26.49 0.85
C PRO A 92 15.46 26.27 0.92
N THR A 93 15.93 25.73 2.04
CA THR A 93 17.35 25.38 2.25
C THR A 93 17.76 24.04 1.63
N MET A 94 16.81 23.30 1.04
CA MET A 94 17.02 21.98 0.47
C MET A 94 16.79 21.96 -1.05
N SER A 95 17.57 21.13 -1.74
CA SER A 95 17.51 20.96 -3.20
C SER A 95 16.46 19.94 -3.68
N ARG A 96 15.82 19.21 -2.76
CA ARG A 96 14.85 18.16 -3.06
C ARG A 96 13.54 18.35 -2.29
N ASP A 97 12.45 17.86 -2.88
CA ASP A 97 11.17 17.72 -2.20
C ASP A 97 11.18 16.50 -1.28
N PHE A 98 10.55 16.66 -0.13
CA PHE A 98 9.98 15.52 0.59
C PHE A 98 8.59 15.29 0.03
N THR A 99 8.25 14.04 -0.20
CA THR A 99 6.98 13.66 -0.80
C THR A 99 6.32 12.58 0.03
N TRP A 100 5.00 12.49 0.03
CA TRP A 100 4.21 11.47 0.73
C TRP A 100 3.02 11.06 -0.12
N ILE A 101 2.52 9.83 0.03
CA ILE A 101 1.37 9.34 -0.72
C ILE A 101 0.11 9.88 -0.06
N GLN A 102 -0.64 10.75 -0.75
CA GLN A 102 -1.91 11.26 -0.24
C GLN A 102 -3.08 10.39 -0.66
N ALA A 103 -3.03 9.80 -1.85
CA ALA A 103 -4.14 9.05 -2.39
C ALA A 103 -3.68 7.91 -3.29
N LEU A 104 -4.56 6.92 -3.45
CA LEU A 104 -4.43 5.81 -4.38
C LEU A 104 -5.63 5.83 -5.34
N GLY A 105 -5.32 5.61 -6.62
CA GLY A 105 -6.30 5.23 -7.64
C GLY A 105 -6.04 3.79 -8.05
N VAL A 106 -7.02 2.92 -7.84
CA VAL A 106 -6.95 1.50 -8.18
C VAL A 106 -7.93 1.24 -9.32
N ARG A 107 -7.44 0.73 -10.44
CA ARG A 107 -8.26 0.22 -11.54
C ARG A 107 -8.18 -1.29 -11.62
N PHE A 108 -9.33 -1.91 -11.76
CA PHE A 108 -9.47 -3.35 -11.96
C PHE A 108 -10.77 -3.58 -12.75
N ALA A 109 -10.71 -4.41 -13.80
CA ALA A 109 -11.80 -4.51 -14.78
C ALA A 109 -12.17 -3.10 -15.29
N ASP A 110 -13.46 -2.76 -15.24
CA ASP A 110 -13.98 -1.46 -15.63
C ASP A 110 -14.16 -0.50 -14.45
N TYR A 111 -13.83 -0.95 -13.24
CA TYR A 111 -14.04 -0.21 -11.99
C TYR A 111 -12.86 0.66 -11.60
N ARG A 112 -13.17 1.75 -10.91
CA ARG A 112 -12.23 2.72 -10.34
C ARG A 112 -12.48 2.85 -8.84
N PHE A 113 -11.51 2.45 -8.03
CA PHE A 113 -11.56 2.64 -6.60
C PHE A 113 -10.59 3.75 -6.18
N TYR A 114 -11.10 4.77 -5.50
CA TYR A 114 -10.33 5.85 -4.90
C TYR A 114 -10.19 5.63 -3.40
N MET A 115 -9.01 5.95 -2.86
CA MET A 115 -8.81 6.16 -1.42
C MET A 115 -7.80 7.28 -1.20
N GLY A 116 -8.12 8.24 -0.33
CA GLY A 116 -7.28 9.39 -0.06
C GLY A 116 -7.32 9.86 1.39
N ALA A 117 -6.26 10.56 1.81
CA ALA A 117 -6.22 11.35 3.02
C ALA A 117 -6.67 12.80 2.72
N GLN A 118 -7.75 13.23 3.36
CA GLN A 118 -8.27 14.58 3.27
C GLN A 118 -7.25 15.58 3.83
N LYS A 119 -6.99 16.63 3.06
CA LYS A 119 -6.12 17.72 3.49
C LYS A 119 -6.68 18.37 4.75
N THR A 120 -5.84 18.56 5.77
CA THR A 120 -6.20 19.25 7.00
C THR A 120 -5.07 20.14 7.48
N ALA A 121 -5.41 21.33 7.99
CA ALA A 121 -4.44 22.22 8.60
C ALA A 121 -4.00 21.70 9.97
N LYS A 122 -4.98 21.31 10.80
CA LYS A 122 -4.74 20.75 12.14
C LYS A 122 -5.21 19.31 12.19
N TRP A 123 -4.31 18.44 12.63
CA TRP A 123 -4.63 17.02 12.81
C TRP A 123 -5.41 16.80 14.11
N ASN A 124 -6.42 15.94 14.05
CA ASN A 124 -7.12 15.43 15.22
C ASN A 124 -7.39 13.93 14.98
N ASN A 125 -6.91 13.09 15.89
CA ASN A 125 -7.07 11.63 15.81
C ASN A 125 -8.55 11.20 15.81
N ASP A 126 -9.44 11.98 16.42
CA ASP A 126 -10.87 11.67 16.53
C ASP A 126 -11.68 12.11 15.30
N VAL A 127 -11.05 12.82 14.34
CA VAL A 127 -11.69 13.22 13.09
C VAL A 127 -11.19 12.31 11.98
N ASP A 128 -12.12 11.61 11.34
CA ASP A 128 -11.80 10.76 10.20
C ASP A 128 -11.40 11.62 8.99
N ARG A 129 -10.24 11.31 8.42
CA ARG A 129 -9.66 11.98 7.25
C ARG A 129 -9.58 11.07 6.04
N LEU A 130 -10.18 9.88 6.10
CA LEU A 130 -10.24 9.00 4.94
C LEU A 130 -11.41 9.39 4.03
N GLU A 131 -11.12 9.45 2.74
CA GLU A 131 -12.10 9.56 1.67
C GLU A 131 -11.97 8.34 0.76
N MET A 132 -13.09 7.73 0.39
CA MET A 132 -13.12 6.55 -0.46
C MET A 132 -14.31 6.60 -1.41
N ALA A 133 -14.12 6.13 -2.64
CA ALA A 133 -15.18 6.04 -3.64
C ALA A 133 -14.98 4.83 -4.55
N LEU A 134 -16.07 4.30 -5.09
CA LEU A 134 -16.09 3.32 -6.17
C LEU A 134 -16.86 3.92 -7.34
N ASP A 135 -16.21 4.08 -8.49
CA ASP A 135 -16.76 4.75 -9.68
C ASP A 135 -17.39 6.11 -9.35
N ASP A 136 -16.65 6.93 -8.61
CA ASP A 136 -17.05 8.27 -8.14
C ASP A 136 -18.21 8.28 -7.12
N GLU A 137 -18.78 7.11 -6.77
CA GLU A 137 -19.78 6.98 -5.72
C GLU A 137 -19.12 6.83 -4.34
N PRO A 138 -19.38 7.74 -3.37
CA PRO A 138 -18.74 7.71 -2.07
C PRO A 138 -19.05 6.46 -1.25
N ILE A 139 -18.02 5.83 -0.69
CA ILE A 139 -18.15 4.72 0.24
C ILE A 139 -18.27 5.25 1.66
N ARG A 140 -19.42 5.03 2.30
CA ARG A 140 -19.67 5.42 3.69
C ARG A 140 -19.67 4.19 4.59
N ILE A 141 -18.83 4.21 5.61
CA ILE A 141 -18.70 3.16 6.61
C ILE A 141 -18.87 3.81 7.98
N PRO A 142 -19.69 3.24 8.89
CA PRO A 142 -19.78 3.70 10.26
C PRO A 142 -18.38 3.86 10.89
N ALA A 143 -18.21 4.89 11.71
CA ALA A 143 -16.97 5.16 12.43
C ALA A 143 -16.85 4.23 13.66
N GLU A 144 -16.71 2.94 13.40
CA GLU A 144 -16.59 1.88 14.39
C GLU A 144 -15.57 0.85 13.90
N ALA A 145 -14.64 0.44 14.76
CA ALA A 145 -13.66 -0.58 14.42
C ALA A 145 -14.36 -1.90 14.04
N GLY A 146 -13.97 -2.48 12.91
CA GLY A 146 -14.61 -3.68 12.35
C GLY A 146 -15.88 -3.41 11.53
N ALA A 147 -16.40 -2.18 11.50
CA ALA A 147 -17.49 -1.82 10.59
C ALA A 147 -17.06 -2.05 9.14
N ARG A 148 -17.95 -2.64 8.35
CA ARG A 148 -17.63 -3.18 7.04
C ARG A 148 -18.64 -2.73 5.99
N TRP A 149 -18.12 -2.35 4.84
CA TRP A 149 -18.87 -2.13 3.62
C TRP A 149 -18.49 -3.19 2.60
N GLU A 150 -19.49 -3.71 1.89
CA GLU A 150 -19.29 -4.67 0.79
C GLU A 150 -19.95 -4.11 -0.47
N SER A 151 -19.24 -4.22 -1.60
CA SER A 151 -19.76 -3.72 -2.86
C SER A 151 -20.89 -4.62 -3.35
N VAL A 152 -22.00 -4.00 -3.75
CA VAL A 152 -23.13 -4.68 -4.39
C VAL A 152 -22.90 -4.94 -5.88
N VAL A 153 -21.98 -4.19 -6.51
CA VAL A 153 -21.67 -4.27 -7.95
C VAL A 153 -20.36 -5.01 -8.24
N VAL A 154 -19.42 -5.04 -7.29
CA VAL A 154 -18.14 -5.76 -7.40
C VAL A 154 -18.08 -6.88 -6.36
N PRO A 155 -18.45 -8.12 -6.73
CA PRO A 155 -18.37 -9.26 -5.82
C PRO A 155 -16.95 -9.44 -5.25
N GLY A 156 -16.86 -9.56 -3.93
CA GLY A 156 -15.58 -9.76 -3.24
C GLY A 156 -14.77 -8.50 -2.99
N LEU A 157 -15.24 -7.31 -3.39
CA LEU A 157 -14.70 -6.03 -2.92
C LEU A 157 -15.35 -5.65 -1.59
N SER A 158 -14.52 -5.35 -0.60
CA SER A 158 -14.96 -4.90 0.71
C SER A 158 -13.99 -3.91 1.32
N VAL A 159 -14.50 -3.07 2.20
CA VAL A 159 -13.72 -2.13 3.00
C VAL A 159 -14.12 -2.32 4.45
N THR A 160 -13.13 -2.50 5.33
CA THR A 160 -13.35 -2.71 6.77
C THR A 160 -12.55 -1.68 7.55
N ARG A 161 -13.17 -1.01 8.52
CA ARG A 161 -12.48 -0.13 9.46
C ARG A 161 -11.52 -0.93 10.33
N THR A 162 -10.25 -0.55 10.38
CA THR A 162 -9.27 -1.14 11.32
C THR A 162 -9.27 -0.41 12.66
N ALA A 163 -9.74 0.84 12.68
CA ALA A 163 -9.94 1.67 13.85
C ALA A 163 -11.21 2.54 13.69
N THR A 164 -11.64 3.20 14.76
CA THR A 164 -12.80 4.11 14.76
C THR A 164 -12.66 5.22 13.70
N THR A 165 -11.45 5.74 13.51
CA THR A 165 -11.11 6.79 12.56
C THR A 165 -9.80 6.45 11.85
N ASN A 166 -9.60 7.02 10.66
CA ASN A 166 -8.32 7.06 9.96
C ASN A 166 -7.70 5.73 9.54
N GLY A 167 -8.25 4.57 9.90
CA GLY A 167 -7.71 3.26 9.53
C GLY A 167 -8.71 2.37 8.79
N VAL A 168 -8.28 1.81 7.66
CA VAL A 168 -9.07 0.87 6.85
C VAL A 168 -8.24 -0.27 6.27
N SER A 169 -8.91 -1.37 5.97
CA SER A 169 -8.44 -2.47 5.13
C SER A 169 -9.40 -2.65 3.96
N VAL A 170 -8.88 -2.57 2.76
CA VAL A 170 -9.58 -2.76 1.49
C VAL A 170 -9.17 -4.10 0.92
N GLN A 171 -10.15 -4.95 0.62
CA GLN A 171 -9.89 -6.28 0.08
C GLN A 171 -10.69 -6.47 -1.21
N LEU A 172 -10.01 -6.93 -2.26
CA LEU A 172 -10.61 -7.54 -3.43
C LEU A 172 -10.21 -9.02 -3.44
N LYS A 173 -11.18 -9.90 -3.14
CA LYS A 173 -10.94 -11.33 -2.93
C LYS A 173 -10.09 -11.95 -4.04
N GLY A 174 -8.96 -12.54 -3.65
CA GLY A 174 -8.05 -13.24 -4.57
C GLY A 174 -7.17 -12.32 -5.43
N VAL A 175 -7.30 -11.00 -5.30
CA VAL A 175 -6.50 -10.02 -6.06
C VAL A 175 -5.55 -9.28 -5.13
N PHE A 176 -6.08 -8.56 -4.13
CA PHE A 176 -5.27 -7.81 -3.18
C PHE A 176 -5.93 -7.62 -1.81
N ASP A 177 -5.08 -7.34 -0.82
CA ASP A 177 -5.42 -6.62 0.41
C ASP A 177 -4.57 -5.34 0.48
N ILE A 178 -5.20 -4.21 0.79
CA ILE A 178 -4.56 -2.92 1.04
C ILE A 178 -4.95 -2.48 2.44
N VAL A 179 -3.98 -2.26 3.31
CA VAL A 179 -4.21 -1.62 4.62
C VAL A 179 -3.71 -0.19 4.52
N ALA A 180 -4.49 0.77 4.99
CA ALA A 180 -4.08 2.17 4.98
C ALA A 180 -4.49 2.89 6.25
N ASN A 181 -3.61 3.78 6.73
CA ASN A 181 -3.94 4.75 7.75
C ASN A 181 -3.67 6.17 7.27
N ALA A 182 -4.64 7.07 7.45
CA ALA A 182 -4.37 8.50 7.35
C ALA A 182 -3.58 8.97 8.58
N VAL A 183 -2.44 9.61 8.34
CA VAL A 183 -1.53 10.11 9.39
C VAL A 183 -1.04 11.52 9.05
N PRO A 184 -0.72 12.36 10.04
CA PRO A 184 -0.08 13.64 9.82
C PRO A 184 1.45 13.49 9.77
N ILE A 185 2.13 14.54 9.32
CA ILE A 185 3.54 14.75 9.70
C ILE A 185 3.57 15.44 11.05
N THR A 186 4.28 14.85 12.02
CA THR A 186 4.40 15.44 13.34
C THR A 186 5.45 16.56 13.37
N GLU A 187 5.35 17.46 14.35
CA GLU A 187 6.38 18.48 14.58
C GLU A 187 7.75 17.85 14.86
N GLU A 188 7.76 16.70 15.53
CA GLU A 188 9.00 15.96 15.82
C GLU A 188 9.64 15.40 14.55
N ASP A 189 8.85 14.78 13.66
CA ASP A 189 9.34 14.33 12.35
C ASP A 189 9.90 15.50 11.53
N SER A 190 9.17 16.62 11.53
CA SER A 190 9.59 17.85 10.86
C SER A 190 10.90 18.40 11.43
N ARG A 191 11.09 18.35 12.76
CA ARG A 191 12.31 18.81 13.43
C ARG A 191 13.50 17.88 13.13
N ILE A 192 13.30 16.57 13.17
CA ILE A 192 14.34 15.57 12.89
C ILE A 192 14.79 15.62 11.43
N HIS A 193 13.83 15.75 10.50
CA HIS A 193 14.09 15.67 9.07
C HIS A 193 14.15 17.02 8.35
N ASN A 194 13.95 18.12 9.10
CA ASN A 194 13.94 19.49 8.60
C ASN A 194 12.93 19.72 7.45
N TYR A 195 11.75 19.11 7.56
CA TYR A 195 10.67 19.25 6.57
C TYR A 195 10.13 20.69 6.48
N GLY A 196 10.24 21.45 7.58
CA GLY A 196 9.70 22.80 7.66
C GLY A 196 8.17 22.83 7.73
N VAL A 197 7.55 21.82 8.33
CA VAL A 197 6.11 21.80 8.62
C VAL A 197 5.74 22.98 9.51
N THR A 198 4.61 23.60 9.18
CA THR A 198 4.05 24.79 9.80
C THR A 198 2.60 24.48 10.18
N GLU A 199 2.00 25.21 11.14
CA GLU A 199 0.65 24.89 11.66
C GLU A 199 -0.49 24.98 10.63
N ASP A 200 -0.23 25.45 9.42
CA ASP A 200 -1.19 25.64 8.34
C ASP A 200 -1.45 24.38 7.50
N ASP A 201 -0.57 23.38 7.56
CA ASP A 201 -0.71 22.14 6.80
C ASP A 201 -0.08 20.96 7.54
N SER A 202 -0.91 20.01 8.00
CA SER A 202 -0.42 18.82 8.68
C SER A 202 0.17 17.78 7.72
N LEU A 203 0.11 18.02 6.40
CA LEU A 203 0.56 17.11 5.35
C LEU A 203 -0.03 15.71 5.54
N ALA A 204 -1.35 15.65 5.75
CA ALA A 204 -2.07 14.39 5.92
C ALA A 204 -1.83 13.47 4.70
N HIS A 205 -1.35 12.26 4.97
CA HIS A 205 -0.96 11.26 3.97
C HIS A 205 -1.34 9.86 4.45
N LEU A 206 -1.16 8.87 3.59
CA LEU A 206 -1.53 7.49 3.83
C LEU A 206 -0.31 6.61 4.07
N ASP A 207 -0.21 6.06 5.28
CA ASP A 207 0.69 4.94 5.57
C ASP A 207 0.04 3.64 5.06
N ILE A 208 0.62 3.01 4.05
CA ILE A 208 -0.04 1.96 3.25
C ILE A 208 0.76 0.66 3.21
N GLY A 209 0.10 -0.47 3.42
CA GLY A 209 0.61 -1.79 3.08
C GLY A 209 -0.17 -2.47 1.97
N PHE A 210 0.56 -3.14 1.08
CA PHE A 210 -0.01 -3.92 -0.01
C PHE A 210 0.30 -5.41 0.15
N LYS A 211 -0.69 -6.24 -0.16
CA LYS A 211 -0.52 -7.67 -0.37
C LYS A 211 -1.25 -8.06 -1.64
N PHE A 212 -0.53 -8.63 -2.60
CA PHE A 212 -1.11 -9.10 -3.86
C PHE A 212 -1.11 -10.63 -3.92
N TYR A 213 -2.13 -11.18 -4.57
CA TYR A 213 -2.36 -12.62 -4.64
C TYR A 213 -2.20 -13.22 -6.04
N ASP A 214 -2.48 -12.43 -7.09
CA ASP A 214 -2.57 -12.91 -8.48
C ASP A 214 -1.84 -11.98 -9.46
N LEU A 215 -0.58 -11.62 -9.14
CA LEU A 215 0.27 -10.88 -10.08
C LEU A 215 0.95 -11.84 -11.06
N THR A 216 0.97 -11.47 -12.33
CA THR A 216 1.70 -12.15 -13.39
C THR A 216 3.19 -11.78 -13.38
N ASP A 217 4.03 -12.58 -14.02
CA ASP A 217 5.46 -12.25 -14.21
C ASP A 217 5.68 -11.00 -15.10
N ASN A 218 4.65 -10.47 -15.75
CA ASN A 218 4.72 -9.23 -16.54
C ASN A 218 4.43 -7.97 -15.70
N VAL A 219 4.12 -8.09 -14.41
CA VAL A 219 3.82 -6.96 -13.53
C VAL A 219 4.95 -5.92 -13.54
N HIS A 220 4.59 -4.65 -13.59
CA HIS A 220 5.51 -3.52 -13.56
C HIS A 220 5.00 -2.41 -12.62
N GLY A 221 5.72 -1.30 -12.57
CA GLY A 221 5.45 -0.16 -11.70
C GLY A 221 6.60 0.04 -10.72
N VAL A 222 6.54 1.10 -9.92
CA VAL A 222 7.55 1.39 -8.89
C VAL A 222 7.71 0.19 -7.96
N LEU A 223 6.59 -0.27 -7.39
CA LEU A 223 6.51 -1.43 -6.51
C LEU A 223 6.33 -2.72 -7.31
N GLY A 224 5.46 -2.70 -8.32
CA GLY A 224 5.05 -3.92 -9.02
C GLY A 224 6.22 -4.68 -9.66
N GLN A 225 7.21 -3.99 -10.23
CA GLN A 225 8.38 -4.66 -10.83
C GLN A 225 9.15 -5.56 -9.84
N THR A 226 9.02 -5.28 -8.54
CA THR A 226 9.73 -6.01 -7.48
C THR A 226 9.07 -7.34 -7.11
N TYR A 227 7.85 -7.59 -7.62
CA TYR A 227 7.15 -8.87 -7.50
C TYR A 227 7.51 -9.87 -8.60
N ARG A 228 8.25 -9.45 -9.63
CA ARG A 228 8.67 -10.32 -10.72
C ARG A 228 9.71 -11.33 -10.25
N SER A 229 9.61 -12.56 -10.74
CA SER A 229 10.56 -13.64 -10.44
C SER A 229 11.99 -13.36 -10.95
N ASP A 230 12.13 -12.54 -11.98
CA ASP A 230 13.40 -12.11 -12.57
C ASP A 230 13.87 -10.73 -12.08
N TYR A 231 13.21 -10.16 -11.07
CA TYR A 231 13.64 -8.88 -10.50
C TYR A 231 15.02 -9.02 -9.84
N ILE A 232 16.01 -8.36 -10.45
CA ILE A 232 17.33 -8.19 -9.87
C ILE A 232 17.35 -6.83 -9.20
N ASN A 233 17.57 -6.82 -7.89
CA ASN A 233 17.73 -5.57 -7.15
C ASN A 233 19.04 -4.88 -7.60
N GLN A 234 18.93 -3.90 -8.50
CA GLN A 234 20.06 -3.11 -8.99
C GLN A 234 20.38 -1.91 -8.10
N LEU A 235 19.71 -1.79 -6.96
CA LEU A 235 19.94 -0.71 -6.02
C LEU A 235 21.31 -0.87 -5.36
N SER A 236 22.13 0.18 -5.40
CA SER A 236 23.47 0.16 -4.83
C SER A 236 23.41 -0.07 -3.31
N VAL A 237 23.88 -1.24 -2.86
CA VAL A 237 23.89 -1.71 -1.46
C VAL A 237 24.83 -0.88 -0.56
N SER A 238 25.56 0.09 -1.12
CA SER A 238 26.49 0.95 -0.37
C SER A 238 25.82 2.07 0.44
N SER A 239 24.50 2.23 0.33
CA SER A 239 23.71 3.22 1.07
C SER A 239 22.65 2.51 1.90
N ASN A 240 22.48 2.90 3.17
CA ASN A 240 21.50 2.29 4.09
C ASN A 240 20.04 2.35 3.58
N MET A 241 19.74 3.19 2.57
CA MET A 241 18.46 3.26 1.88
C MET A 241 18.67 3.71 0.42
N PRO A 242 18.60 2.81 -0.57
CA PRO A 242 18.74 3.18 -1.97
C PRO A 242 17.49 3.87 -2.54
N ILE A 243 17.72 4.85 -3.42
CA ILE A 243 16.66 5.60 -4.12
C ILE A 243 16.39 4.95 -5.47
N MET A 244 15.12 4.66 -5.76
CA MET A 244 14.73 4.16 -7.08
C MET A 244 14.67 5.31 -8.10
N GLY A 245 15.64 5.34 -9.02
CA GLY A 245 15.65 6.26 -10.16
C GLY A 245 14.59 5.92 -11.22
N GLY A 246 14.31 6.88 -12.12
CA GLY A 246 13.40 6.66 -13.25
C GLY A 246 11.97 7.19 -13.06
N ALA A 247 11.75 8.18 -12.20
CA ALA A 247 10.45 8.82 -12.01
C ALA A 247 9.69 9.11 -13.32
N PRO A 248 10.30 9.62 -14.42
CA PRO A 248 9.56 9.96 -15.64
C PRO A 248 8.79 8.79 -16.28
N LYS A 249 9.32 7.56 -16.26
CA LYS A 249 8.62 6.39 -16.86
C LYS A 249 7.44 5.89 -16.01
N TYR A 250 7.37 6.32 -14.75
CA TYR A 250 6.29 5.99 -13.84
C TYR A 250 5.23 7.09 -13.74
N VAL A 251 5.47 8.28 -14.31
CA VAL A 251 4.46 9.36 -14.31
C VAL A 251 3.20 8.89 -15.01
N ALA A 252 2.06 9.12 -14.37
CA ALA A 252 0.74 9.01 -14.96
C ALA A 252 0.13 10.41 -15.12
N SER A 253 -0.78 10.60 -16.08
CA SER A 253 -1.42 11.91 -16.28
C SER A 253 -2.51 12.24 -15.26
N ASP A 254 -3.06 11.23 -14.60
CA ASP A 254 -4.11 11.32 -13.58
C ASP A 254 -4.10 10.08 -12.68
N ILE A 255 -4.73 10.17 -11.50
CA ILE A 255 -4.84 9.10 -10.52
C ILE A 255 -5.47 7.80 -11.08
N PHE A 256 -6.28 7.88 -12.14
CA PHE A 256 -6.83 6.72 -12.84
C PHE A 256 -6.26 6.50 -14.25
N ALA A 257 -5.32 7.35 -14.70
CA ALA A 257 -4.70 7.18 -16.00
C ALA A 257 -3.84 5.91 -16.05
N THR A 258 -3.92 5.18 -17.16
CA THR A 258 -3.16 3.95 -17.40
C THR A 258 -2.11 4.17 -18.50
N ASP A 259 -1.53 5.37 -18.53
CA ASP A 259 -0.70 5.90 -19.62
C ASP A 259 0.78 6.04 -19.28
N CYS A 260 1.19 5.58 -18.08
CA CYS A 260 2.61 5.53 -17.75
C CYS A 260 3.37 4.64 -18.74
N ALA A 261 4.64 4.94 -18.99
CA ALA A 261 5.43 4.24 -20.00
C ALA A 261 5.62 2.73 -19.70
N VAL A 262 5.38 2.33 -18.45
CA VAL A 262 5.48 0.94 -18.00
C VAL A 262 4.13 0.25 -17.83
N ALA A 263 3.03 0.86 -18.28
CA ALA A 263 1.70 0.30 -18.13
C ALA A 263 1.60 -1.09 -18.78
N ARG A 264 0.92 -1.99 -18.08
CA ARG A 264 0.61 -3.37 -18.47
C ARG A 264 -0.88 -3.68 -18.35
N PHE A 265 -1.66 -2.71 -17.90
CA PHE A 265 -3.09 -2.86 -17.69
C PHE A 265 -3.83 -2.98 -19.01
N ASP A 266 -4.69 -3.99 -19.09
CA ASP A 266 -5.55 -4.25 -20.24
C ASP A 266 -6.98 -4.42 -19.73
N ALA A 267 -7.74 -3.33 -19.74
CA ALA A 267 -9.14 -3.30 -19.30
C ALA A 267 -9.99 -4.36 -20.01
N SER A 268 -9.70 -4.64 -21.29
CA SER A 268 -10.46 -5.60 -22.10
C SER A 268 -10.29 -7.06 -21.63
N ARG A 269 -9.17 -7.37 -20.99
CA ARG A 269 -8.88 -8.71 -20.44
C ARG A 269 -9.20 -8.81 -18.94
N ALA A 270 -9.07 -7.71 -18.21
CA ALA A 270 -9.34 -7.64 -16.78
C ALA A 270 -10.80 -7.95 -16.43
N GLY A 271 -11.76 -7.45 -17.22
CA GLY A 271 -13.19 -7.74 -17.05
C GLY A 271 -13.54 -9.21 -17.25
N ILE A 272 -12.87 -9.88 -18.20
CA ILE A 272 -13.12 -11.30 -18.50
C ILE A 272 -12.57 -12.18 -17.37
N SER A 273 -11.33 -11.91 -16.93
CA SER A 273 -10.66 -12.77 -15.94
C SER A 273 -11.29 -12.67 -14.54
N MET A 274 -11.69 -11.48 -14.08
CA MET A 274 -12.30 -11.31 -12.76
C MET A 274 -13.76 -11.78 -12.69
N VAL A 275 -14.51 -11.74 -13.79
CA VAL A 275 -15.87 -12.33 -13.86
C VAL A 275 -15.81 -13.87 -13.89
N THR A 276 -14.73 -14.45 -14.42
CA THR A 276 -14.56 -15.91 -14.49
C THR A 276 -14.07 -16.59 -13.21
N VAL A 277 -13.75 -15.86 -12.14
CA VAL A 277 -13.60 -16.47 -10.80
C VAL A 277 -14.99 -16.73 -10.19
N ARG A 278 -15.86 -17.41 -10.94
CA ARG A 278 -17.17 -17.88 -10.50
C ARG A 278 -17.13 -19.38 -10.25
N ALA A 279 -17.60 -19.71 -9.05
CA ALA A 279 -18.36 -20.91 -8.73
C ALA A 279 -17.65 -22.25 -8.89
N TYR A 280 -16.86 -22.64 -7.88
CA TYR A 280 -16.84 -24.01 -7.35
C TYR A 280 -16.59 -23.96 -5.84
#